data_AF-A0AAC9Z335-F1
#
_entry.id   AF-A0AAC9Z335-F1
#
_cell.length_a   1.000
_cell.length_b   1.000
_cell.length_c   1.000
_cell.angle_alpha   90.00
_cell.angle_beta   90.00
_cell.angle_gamma   90.00
#
_symmetry.space_group_name_H-M   'P 1'
#
loop_
_entity.id
_entity.type
_entity.pdbx_description
1 polymer ?
#
loop_
_entity_poly.entity_id
_entity_poly.type
_entity_poly.pdbx_seq_one_letter_code
_entity_poly.pdbx_strand_id
1 'polypeptide(L)'
;MFKRLNVSLITNEYKKSFVVDGKLRFCDKFLFFIFPYLFAIILCFIKIPEDNLKNLLGTSLSIFIGLFFNVLILLASQTNQIKSSLNFTEQNLRLEIIQDTLYNILYALLQSVNALIILYFMSIITLDDTFLQRFYFALFQRDINLDIMFFLTFLLYKFITSLVLCFYIMIKNIIALFQKEINMEKLSIRNRLQKVKEGINYTSEDIS
;
A
#
# COMPACT_ATOMS: atom_id res chain seq x y z
N MET A 1 -19.46 16.69 9.37
CA MET A 1 -19.95 15.30 9.32
C MET A 1 -18.82 14.44 8.76
N PHE A 2 -18.11 13.69 9.61
CA PHE A 2 -16.99 12.86 9.16
C PHE A 2 -17.50 11.74 8.26
N LYS A 3 -17.12 11.76 6.97
CA LYS A 3 -17.38 10.66 6.04
C LYS A 3 -16.66 9.42 6.58
N ARG A 4 -17.39 8.34 6.85
CA ARG A 4 -16.82 7.10 7.44
C ARG A 4 -15.69 6.58 6.54
N LEU A 5 -14.56 6.21 7.12
CA LEU A 5 -13.47 5.53 6.41
C LEU A 5 -14.01 4.21 5.86
N ASN A 6 -14.09 4.08 4.54
CA ASN A 6 -14.61 2.88 3.91
C ASN A 6 -13.46 1.92 3.59
N VAL A 7 -13.15 1.03 4.52
CA VAL A 7 -12.08 0.04 4.38
C VAL A 7 -12.33 -0.89 3.18
N SER A 8 -13.59 -1.23 2.88
CA SER A 8 -13.90 -2.08 1.72
C SER A 8 -13.60 -1.36 0.40
N LEU A 9 -13.83 -0.05 0.32
CA LEU A 9 -13.43 0.77 -0.81
C LEU A 9 -11.91 0.73 -0.99
N ILE A 10 -11.13 1.00 0.06
CA ILE A 10 -9.65 1.04 -0.01
C ILE A 10 -9.11 -0.31 -0.49
N THR A 11 -9.61 -1.41 0.06
CA THR A 11 -9.16 -2.76 -0.32
C THR A 11 -9.59 -3.15 -1.73
N ASN A 12 -10.74 -2.66 -2.22
CA ASN A 12 -11.21 -2.93 -3.58
C ASN A 12 -10.49 -2.07 -4.63
N GLU A 13 -10.20 -0.81 -4.33
CA GLU A 13 -9.42 0.04 -5.24
C GLU A 13 -7.96 -0.44 -5.33
N TYR A 14 -7.35 -0.82 -4.20
CA TYR A 14 -6.05 -1.49 -4.21
C TYR A 14 -6.06 -2.77 -5.06
N LYS A 15 -7.14 -3.55 -5.02
CA LYS A 15 -7.32 -4.72 -5.88
C LYS A 15 -7.33 -4.39 -7.38
N LYS A 16 -7.84 -3.23 -7.76
CA LYS A 16 -7.86 -2.79 -9.16
C LYS A 16 -6.46 -2.44 -9.66
N SER A 17 -5.54 -2.02 -8.79
CA SER A 17 -4.13 -1.80 -9.17
C SER A 17 -3.43 -3.06 -9.69
N PHE A 18 -4.02 -4.25 -9.54
CA PHE A 18 -3.52 -5.52 -10.11
C PHE A 18 -4.15 -5.91 -11.45
N VAL A 19 -5.13 -5.14 -11.94
CA VAL A 19 -5.83 -5.44 -13.19
C VAL A 19 -5.16 -4.66 -14.30
N VAL A 20 -4.44 -5.35 -15.18
CA VAL A 20 -3.92 -4.78 -16.44
C VAL A 20 -4.84 -5.24 -17.56
N ASP A 21 -5.39 -4.30 -18.33
CA ASP A 21 -6.28 -4.57 -19.48
C ASP A 21 -7.51 -5.45 -19.16
N GLY A 22 -8.13 -5.21 -18.00
CA GLY A 22 -9.37 -5.89 -17.59
C GLY A 22 -9.20 -7.36 -17.16
N LYS A 23 -7.98 -7.89 -17.10
CA LYS A 23 -7.70 -9.26 -16.63
C LYS A 23 -6.66 -9.28 -15.52
N LEU A 24 -7.03 -9.90 -14.38
CA LEU A 24 -6.05 -10.27 -13.35
C LEU A 24 -5.17 -11.41 -13.91
N ARG A 25 -3.87 -11.16 -14.07
CA ARG A 25 -2.94 -12.27 -14.32
C ARG A 25 -2.92 -13.16 -13.08
N PHE A 26 -3.08 -14.46 -13.28
CA PHE A 26 -3.16 -15.44 -12.18
C PHE A 26 -1.92 -15.38 -11.26
N CYS A 27 -0.73 -15.12 -11.84
CA CYS A 27 0.51 -14.93 -11.09
C CYS A 27 0.46 -13.76 -10.12
N ASP A 28 -0.15 -12.63 -10.52
CA ASP A 28 -0.32 -11.48 -9.62
C ASP A 28 -1.31 -11.83 -8.50
N LYS A 29 -2.44 -12.48 -8.82
CA LYS A 29 -3.41 -12.92 -7.80
C LYS A 29 -2.76 -13.85 -6.77
N PHE A 30 -1.94 -14.80 -7.22
CA PHE A 30 -1.21 -15.72 -6.36
C PHE A 30 -0.20 -14.97 -5.47
N LEU A 31 0.61 -14.10 -6.07
CA LEU A 31 1.64 -13.33 -5.37
C LEU A 31 1.07 -12.40 -4.30
N PHE A 32 -0.14 -11.86 -4.47
CA PHE A 32 -0.66 -10.84 -3.57
C PHE A 32 -1.69 -11.35 -2.57
N PHE A 33 -2.41 -12.43 -2.88
CA PHE A 33 -3.41 -13.00 -1.97
C PHE A 33 -2.96 -14.30 -1.32
N ILE A 34 -2.24 -15.15 -2.02
CA ILE A 34 -1.89 -16.49 -1.52
C ILE A 34 -0.50 -16.47 -0.87
N PHE A 35 0.46 -15.80 -1.49
CA PHE A 35 1.84 -15.72 -0.99
C PHE A 35 1.97 -15.15 0.42
N PRO A 36 1.28 -14.06 0.84
CA PRO A 36 1.39 -13.58 2.22
C PRO A 36 0.97 -14.62 3.27
N TYR A 37 0.00 -15.46 2.94
CA TYR A 37 -0.49 -16.50 3.83
C TYR A 37 0.49 -17.67 3.88
N LEU A 38 0.95 -18.17 2.72
CA LEU A 38 1.93 -19.25 2.66
C LEU A 38 3.24 -18.86 3.34
N PHE A 39 3.73 -17.65 3.08
CA PHE A 39 4.97 -17.15 3.65
C PHE A 39 4.84 -16.95 5.17
N ALA A 40 3.70 -16.45 5.65
CA ALA A 40 3.43 -16.34 7.08
C ALA A 40 3.40 -17.71 7.78
N ILE A 41 2.78 -18.72 7.17
CA ILE A 41 2.78 -20.10 7.70
C ILE A 41 4.22 -20.60 7.84
N ILE A 42 5.04 -20.45 6.80
CA ILE A 42 6.44 -20.89 6.81
C ILE A 42 7.23 -20.17 7.91
N LEU A 43 7.08 -18.84 8.03
CA LEU A 43 7.78 -18.06 9.05
C LEU A 43 7.36 -18.43 10.48
N CYS A 44 6.08 -18.74 10.70
CA CYS A 44 5.59 -19.22 11.99
C CYS A 44 6.27 -20.53 12.44
N PHE A 45 6.59 -21.43 11.52
CA PHE A 45 7.30 -22.67 11.85
C PHE A 45 8.80 -22.44 12.12
N ILE A 46 9.38 -21.34 11.62
CA ILE A 46 10.80 -21.04 11.81
C ILE A 46 11.03 -20.43 13.18
N LYS A 47 10.32 -19.35 13.52
CA LYS A 47 10.60 -18.59 14.75
C LYS A 47 9.41 -17.76 15.21
N ILE A 48 9.17 -17.77 16.53
CA ILE A 48 8.30 -16.79 17.19
C ILE A 48 9.14 -15.54 17.48
N PRO A 49 8.65 -14.33 17.17
CA PRO A 49 9.42 -13.11 17.36
C PRO A 49 9.75 -12.88 18.85
N GLU A 50 11.04 -12.79 19.15
CA GLU A 50 11.57 -12.39 20.46
C GLU A 50 11.40 -10.87 20.68
N ASP A 51 11.55 -10.41 21.91
CA ASP A 51 11.27 -9.01 22.28
C ASP A 51 12.13 -7.98 21.52
N ASN A 52 13.38 -8.32 21.20
CA ASN A 52 14.23 -7.48 20.34
C ASN A 52 13.64 -7.30 18.94
N LEU A 53 13.14 -8.39 18.33
CA LEU A 53 12.53 -8.35 17.01
C LEU A 53 11.17 -7.63 17.06
N LYS A 54 10.37 -7.85 18.12
CA LYS A 54 9.12 -7.12 18.35
C LYS A 54 9.38 -5.62 18.41
N ASN A 55 10.37 -5.18 19.21
CA ASN A 55 10.73 -3.77 19.34
C ASN A 55 11.16 -3.17 18.00
N LEU A 56 12.05 -3.85 17.27
CA LEU A 56 12.50 -3.41 15.95
C LEU A 56 11.33 -3.25 14.95
N LEU A 57 10.42 -4.22 14.93
CA LEU A 57 9.22 -4.17 14.09
C LEU A 57 8.29 -3.03 14.51
N GLY A 58 8.07 -2.85 15.81
CA GLY A 58 7.22 -1.78 16.34
C GLY A 58 7.74 -0.39 16.00
N THR A 59 9.04 -0.16 16.16
CA THR A 59 9.69 1.10 15.78
C THR A 59 9.57 1.33 14.27
N SER A 60 9.86 0.32 13.46
CA SER A 60 9.82 0.41 12.00
C SER A 60 8.41 0.69 11.47
N LEU A 61 7.39 0.00 11.99
CA LEU A 61 5.99 0.22 11.65
C LEU A 61 5.53 1.63 12.02
N SER A 62 5.95 2.13 13.19
CA SER A 62 5.63 3.49 13.64
C SER A 62 6.21 4.55 12.70
N ILE A 63 7.46 4.37 12.27
CA ILE A 63 8.11 5.25 11.28
C ILE A 63 7.36 5.20 9.95
N PHE A 64 7.02 4.00 9.45
CA PHE A 64 6.29 3.86 8.20
C PHE A 64 4.91 4.52 8.23
N ILE A 65 4.16 4.36 9.34
CA ILE A 65 2.87 5.03 9.53
C ILE A 65 3.04 6.55 9.40
N GLY A 66 4.04 7.13 10.07
CA GLY A 66 4.33 8.56 9.98
C GLY A 66 4.70 9.01 8.56
N LEU A 67 5.56 8.25 7.88
CA LEU A 67 5.95 8.53 6.50
C LEU A 67 4.74 8.46 5.54
N PHE A 68 3.89 7.44 5.66
CA PHE A 68 2.71 7.31 4.83
C PHE A 68 1.72 8.47 5.02
N PHE A 69 1.52 8.94 6.25
CA PHE A 69 0.71 10.14 6.48
C PHE A 69 1.31 11.38 5.81
N ASN A 70 2.63 11.57 5.88
CA ASN A 70 3.30 12.67 5.20
C ASN A 70 3.10 12.62 3.68
N VAL A 71 3.23 11.43 3.08
CA VAL A 71 3.00 11.27 1.64
C VAL A 71 1.52 11.49 1.28
N LEU A 72 0.57 11.04 2.11
CA LEU A 72 -0.86 11.31 1.88
C LEU A 72 -1.18 12.81 1.89
N ILE A 73 -0.60 13.56 2.84
CA ILE A 73 -0.77 15.01 2.91
C ILE A 73 -0.19 15.69 1.66
N LEU A 74 0.99 15.24 1.21
CA LEU A 74 1.62 15.75 -0.01
C LEU A 74 0.80 15.45 -1.27
N LEU A 75 0.23 14.26 -1.41
CA LEU A 75 -0.66 13.94 -2.54
C LEU A 75 -1.95 14.76 -2.52
N ALA A 76 -2.52 14.98 -1.32
CA ALA A 76 -3.71 15.81 -1.16
C ALA A 76 -3.43 17.27 -1.56
N SER A 77 -2.24 17.81 -1.25
CA SER A 77 -1.86 19.17 -1.63
C SER A 77 -1.63 19.32 -3.13
N GLN A 78 -1.01 18.34 -3.79
CA GLN A 78 -0.82 18.32 -5.24
C GLN A 78 -2.14 18.25 -6.00
N THR A 79 -3.12 17.47 -5.50
CA THR A 79 -4.45 17.37 -6.11
C THR A 79 -5.15 18.73 -6.19
N ASN A 80 -4.93 19.61 -5.20
CA ASN A 80 -5.51 20.95 -5.19
C ASN A 80 -4.86 21.91 -6.19
N GLN A 81 -3.58 21.69 -6.53
CA GLN A 81 -2.82 22.53 -7.47
C GLN A 81 -3.09 22.18 -8.94
N ILE A 82 -3.42 20.93 -9.25
CA ILE A 82 -3.64 20.47 -10.64
C ILE A 82 -4.89 21.11 -11.29
N LYS A 83 -5.82 21.62 -10.48
CA LYS A 83 -7.05 22.27 -10.96
C LYS A 83 -6.81 23.57 -11.75
N SER A 84 -5.60 24.14 -11.76
CA SER A 84 -5.38 25.50 -12.27
C SER A 84 -4.52 25.65 -13.53
N SER A 85 -3.95 24.59 -14.15
CA SER A 85 -2.85 24.81 -15.13
C SER A 85 -2.76 23.94 -16.39
N LEU A 86 -3.68 23.02 -16.70
CA LEU A 86 -3.46 22.02 -17.78
C LEU A 86 -4.66 21.79 -18.73
N ASN A 87 -4.42 21.16 -19.88
CA ASN A 87 -5.46 20.64 -20.77
C ASN A 87 -6.29 19.54 -20.09
N PHE A 88 -7.60 19.50 -20.33
CA PHE A 88 -8.57 18.62 -19.65
C PHE A 88 -8.18 17.12 -19.65
N THR A 89 -7.64 16.62 -20.76
CA THR A 89 -7.23 15.21 -20.90
C THR A 89 -6.01 14.86 -20.06
N GLU A 90 -5.03 15.77 -19.96
CA GLU A 90 -3.82 15.57 -19.13
C GLU A 90 -4.15 15.69 -17.63
N GLN A 91 -5.09 16.57 -17.28
CA GLN A 91 -5.60 16.68 -15.91
C GLN A 91 -6.25 15.36 -15.46
N ASN A 92 -7.12 14.77 -16.29
CA ASN A 92 -7.81 13.53 -15.94
C ASN A 92 -6.84 12.36 -15.75
N LEU A 93 -5.86 12.20 -16.63
CA LEU A 93 -4.83 11.17 -16.48
C LEU A 93 -4.00 11.36 -15.21
N ARG A 94 -3.59 12.60 -14.90
CA ARG A 94 -2.85 12.89 -13.66
C ARG A 94 -3.67 12.62 -12.41
N LEU A 95 -4.96 12.99 -12.42
CA LEU A 95 -5.87 12.74 -11.30
C LEU A 95 -6.11 11.25 -11.05
N GLU A 96 -6.32 10.47 -12.11
CA GLU A 96 -6.48 9.01 -12.01
C GLU A 96 -5.27 8.37 -11.35
N ILE A 97 -4.05 8.77 -11.75
CA ILE A 97 -2.84 8.17 -11.18
C ILE A 97 -2.59 8.62 -9.73
N ILE A 98 -2.89 9.87 -9.39
CA ILE A 98 -2.83 10.34 -8.00
C ILE A 98 -3.81 9.56 -7.13
N GLN A 99 -5.02 9.29 -7.65
CA GLN A 99 -6.03 8.50 -6.97
C GLN A 99 -5.55 7.06 -6.73
N ASP A 100 -4.96 6.40 -7.73
CA ASP A 100 -4.38 5.07 -7.58
C ASP A 100 -3.26 5.04 -6.53
N THR A 101 -2.37 6.04 -6.57
CA THR A 101 -1.25 6.15 -5.62
C THR A 101 -1.78 6.36 -4.19
N LEU A 102 -2.82 7.20 -4.04
CA LEU A 102 -3.48 7.45 -2.77
C LEU A 102 -4.09 6.18 -2.17
N TYR A 103 -4.79 5.36 -2.96
CA TYR A 103 -5.36 4.11 -2.46
C TYR A 103 -4.29 3.07 -2.09
N ASN A 104 -3.20 2.99 -2.84
CA ASN A 104 -2.06 2.14 -2.51
C ASN A 104 -1.44 2.54 -1.16
N ILE A 105 -1.23 3.84 -0.93
CA ILE A 105 -0.69 4.32 0.35
C ILE A 105 -1.68 4.10 1.50
N LEU A 106 -2.98 4.37 1.30
CA LEU A 106 -4.00 4.09 2.32
C LEU A 106 -4.04 2.60 2.68
N TYR A 107 -3.88 1.71 1.71
CA TYR A 107 -3.80 0.28 1.97
C TYR A 107 -2.54 -0.10 2.76
N ALA A 108 -1.38 0.43 2.39
CA ALA A 108 -0.12 0.22 3.12
C ALA A 108 -0.21 0.71 4.57
N LEU A 109 -0.81 1.88 4.78
CA LEU A 109 -1.08 2.47 6.09
C LEU A 109 -1.98 1.54 6.92
N LEU A 110 -3.07 1.03 6.33
CA LEU A 110 -3.97 0.10 7.00
C LEU A 110 -3.25 -1.20 7.43
N GLN A 111 -2.42 -1.78 6.56
CA GLN A 111 -1.64 -2.98 6.92
C GLN A 111 -0.64 -2.68 8.04
N SER A 112 -0.01 -1.51 8.02
CA SER A 112 0.96 -1.08 9.04
C SER A 112 0.30 -0.94 10.41
N VAL A 113 -0.87 -0.28 10.46
CA VAL A 113 -1.64 -0.11 11.69
C VAL A 113 -2.12 -1.46 12.22
N ASN A 114 -2.63 -2.35 11.36
CA ASN A 114 -3.06 -3.69 11.79
C ASN A 114 -1.89 -4.51 12.36
N ALA A 115 -0.72 -4.46 11.72
CA ALA A 115 0.48 -5.13 12.22
C ALA A 115 0.90 -4.58 13.60
N LEU A 116 0.82 -3.26 13.79
CA LEU A 116 1.15 -2.61 15.06
C LEU A 116 0.16 -2.98 16.17
N ILE A 117 -1.14 -3.04 15.87
CA ILE A 117 -2.17 -3.50 16.80
C ILE A 117 -1.89 -4.94 17.25
N ILE A 118 -1.54 -5.83 16.32
CA ILE A 118 -1.20 -7.22 16.65
C ILE A 118 0.03 -7.28 17.54
N LEU A 119 1.08 -6.53 17.19
CA LEU A 119 2.29 -6.46 17.99
C LEU A 119 2.00 -5.98 19.42
N TYR A 120 1.13 -4.99 19.57
CA TYR A 120 0.66 -4.52 20.87
C TYR A 120 -0.06 -5.64 21.66
N PHE A 121 -0.96 -6.38 21.01
CA PHE A 121 -1.60 -7.54 21.64
C PHE A 121 -0.59 -8.62 22.06
N MET A 122 0.42 -8.90 21.25
CA MET A 122 1.49 -9.86 21.60
C MET A 122 2.33 -9.42 22.80
N SER A 123 2.41 -8.12 23.08
CA SER A 123 3.13 -7.59 24.24
C SER A 123 2.31 -7.58 25.53
N ILE A 124 0.98 -7.68 25.43
CA ILE A 124 0.05 -7.58 26.58
C ILE A 124 -0.57 -8.92 26.94
N ILE A 125 -0.71 -9.82 25.98
CA ILE A 125 -1.29 -11.14 26.22
C ILE A 125 -0.26 -12.00 26.97
N THR A 126 -0.26 -11.83 28.29
CA THR A 126 0.25 -12.78 29.26
C THR A 126 -0.95 -13.21 30.09
N LEU A 127 -1.65 -14.26 29.66
CA LEU A 127 -2.70 -14.87 30.48
C LEU A 127 -1.99 -15.73 31.53
N ASP A 128 -1.49 -15.09 32.57
CA ASP A 128 -0.98 -15.83 33.72
C ASP A 128 -2.15 -16.27 34.60
N ASP A 129 -2.26 -17.60 34.74
CA ASP A 129 -3.02 -18.29 35.80
C ASP A 129 -4.54 -18.04 35.83
N THR A 130 -5.14 -17.89 34.64
CA THR A 130 -6.60 -17.74 34.51
C THR A 130 -7.32 -19.10 34.52
N PHE A 131 -8.57 -19.13 35.01
CA PHE A 131 -9.44 -20.31 34.93
C PHE A 131 -9.51 -20.89 33.49
N LEU A 132 -9.47 -20.00 32.50
CA LEU A 132 -9.52 -20.35 31.08
C LEU A 132 -8.27 -21.11 30.63
N GLN A 133 -7.08 -20.72 31.10
CA GLN A 133 -5.83 -21.44 30.87
C GLN A 133 -5.86 -22.82 31.53
N ARG A 134 -6.31 -22.91 32.79
CA ARG A 134 -6.42 -24.18 33.53
C ARG A 134 -7.43 -25.13 32.89
N PHE A 135 -8.57 -24.61 32.43
CA PHE A 135 -9.61 -25.38 31.74
C PHE A 135 -9.12 -25.91 30.38
N TYR A 136 -8.44 -25.05 29.60
CA TYR A 136 -7.89 -25.44 28.29
C TYR A 136 -6.78 -26.49 28.44
N PHE A 137 -5.88 -26.30 29.41
CA PHE A 137 -4.84 -27.29 29.73
C PHE A 137 -5.43 -28.63 30.18
N ALA A 138 -6.50 -28.62 30.98
CA ALA A 138 -7.18 -29.85 31.40
C ALA A 138 -7.82 -30.62 30.23
N LEU A 139 -8.33 -29.92 29.21
CA LEU A 139 -8.98 -30.52 28.03
C LEU A 139 -8.00 -30.98 26.95
N PHE A 140 -6.97 -30.16 26.66
CA PHE A 140 -6.10 -30.35 25.49
C PHE A 140 -4.64 -30.65 25.85
N GLN A 141 -4.27 -30.62 27.15
CA GLN A 141 -2.89 -30.75 27.64
C GLN A 141 -1.91 -29.78 26.96
N ARG A 142 -2.42 -28.62 26.52
CA ARG A 142 -1.66 -27.57 25.84
C ARG A 142 -1.89 -26.23 26.52
N ASP A 143 -0.88 -25.38 26.47
CA ASP A 143 -0.98 -24.02 26.99
C ASP A 143 -1.67 -23.11 25.97
N ILE A 144 -2.79 -22.50 26.36
CA ILE A 144 -3.58 -21.61 25.50
C ILE A 144 -2.74 -20.40 25.03
N ASN A 145 -1.76 -19.99 25.84
CA ASN A 145 -0.86 -18.90 25.51
C ASN A 145 -0.02 -19.21 24.28
N LEU A 146 0.40 -20.47 24.10
CA LEU A 146 1.18 -20.88 22.93
C LEU A 146 0.34 -20.81 21.64
N ASP A 147 -0.90 -21.28 21.70
CA ASP A 147 -1.79 -21.26 20.53
C ASP A 147 -2.20 -19.82 20.14
N ILE A 148 -2.49 -18.97 21.14
CA ILE A 148 -2.77 -17.54 20.90
C ILE A 148 -1.54 -16.82 20.35
N MET A 149 -0.36 -17.06 20.92
CA MET A 149 0.89 -16.47 20.42
C MET A 149 1.18 -16.92 18.99
N PHE A 150 1.01 -18.21 18.69
CA PHE A 150 1.19 -18.73 17.33
C PHE A 150 0.24 -18.05 16.33
N PHE A 151 -1.04 -17.90 16.70
CA PHE A 151 -2.03 -17.21 15.87
C PHE A 151 -1.68 -15.74 15.65
N LEU A 152 -1.26 -15.02 16.69
CA LEU A 152 -0.83 -13.63 16.57
C LEU A 152 0.45 -13.48 15.74
N THR A 153 1.42 -14.39 15.90
CA THR A 153 2.63 -14.44 15.09
C THR A 153 2.28 -14.61 13.62
N PHE A 154 1.33 -15.51 13.33
CA PHE A 154 0.84 -15.75 11.97
C PHE A 154 0.23 -14.49 11.35
N LEU A 155 -0.66 -13.82 12.09
CA LEU A 155 -1.24 -12.57 11.62
C LEU A 155 -0.16 -11.51 11.40
N LEU A 156 0.77 -11.34 12.34
CA LEU A 156 1.86 -10.37 12.25
C LEU A 156 2.68 -10.58 10.97
N TYR A 157 3.15 -11.80 10.72
CA TYR A 157 3.92 -12.11 9.51
C TYR A 157 3.10 -11.95 8.24
N LYS A 158 1.81 -12.29 8.26
CA LYS A 158 0.91 -12.05 7.12
C LYS A 158 0.81 -10.56 6.79
N PHE A 159 0.67 -9.69 7.80
CA PHE A 159 0.56 -8.25 7.59
C PHE A 159 1.89 -7.63 7.13
N ILE A 160 3.02 -8.04 7.71
CA ILE A 160 4.35 -7.59 7.29
C ILE A 160 4.63 -7.99 5.84
N THR A 161 4.35 -9.24 5.47
CA THR A 161 4.57 -9.72 4.09
C THR A 161 3.68 -8.98 3.10
N SER A 162 2.42 -8.75 3.46
CA SER A 162 1.48 -7.95 2.67
C SER A 162 2.01 -6.51 2.47
N LEU A 163 2.60 -5.92 3.50
CA LEU A 163 3.18 -4.58 3.47
C LEU A 163 4.40 -4.51 2.53
N VAL A 164 5.31 -5.49 2.58
CA VAL A 164 6.45 -5.58 1.66
C VAL A 164 5.98 -5.66 0.20
N LEU A 165 4.97 -6.49 -0.07
CA LEU A 165 4.38 -6.57 -1.40
C LEU A 165 3.70 -5.27 -1.83
N CYS A 166 3.03 -4.59 -0.90
CA CYS A 166 2.43 -3.29 -1.15
C CYS A 166 3.49 -2.27 -1.62
N PHE A 167 4.67 -2.25 -0.99
CA PHE A 167 5.78 -1.41 -1.43
C PHE A 167 6.25 -1.76 -2.83
N TYR A 168 6.37 -3.04 -3.15
CA TYR A 168 6.76 -3.47 -4.50
C TYR A 168 5.80 -2.95 -5.58
N ILE A 169 4.49 -2.99 -5.33
CA ILE A 169 3.47 -2.47 -6.25
C ILE A 169 3.54 -0.96 -6.36
N MET A 170 3.71 -0.26 -5.23
CA MET A 170 3.88 1.19 -5.25
C MET A 170 5.05 1.57 -6.16
N ILE A 171 6.20 0.90 -6.03
CA ILE A 171 7.37 1.13 -6.90
C ILE A 171 7.03 0.85 -8.36
N LYS A 172 6.37 -0.28 -8.66
CA LYS A 172 5.95 -0.63 -10.03
C LYS A 172 5.03 0.44 -10.63
N ASN A 173 4.06 0.93 -9.86
CA ASN A 173 3.11 1.94 -10.29
C ASN A 173 3.79 3.30 -10.51
N ILE A 174 4.74 3.67 -9.63
CA ILE A 174 5.55 4.88 -9.79
C ILE A 174 6.40 4.80 -11.07
N ILE A 175 7.04 3.67 -11.35
CA ILE A 175 7.82 3.49 -12.59
C ILE A 175 6.93 3.59 -13.82
N ALA A 176 5.76 2.93 -13.80
CA ALA A 176 4.79 3.01 -14.88
C ALA A 176 4.29 4.46 -15.09
N LEU A 177 4.11 5.23 -14.01
CA LEU A 177 3.79 6.65 -14.05
C LEU A 177 4.90 7.45 -14.74
N PHE A 178 6.16 7.29 -14.30
CA PHE A 178 7.28 8.03 -14.89
C PHE A 178 7.43 7.72 -16.39
N GLN A 179 7.23 6.47 -16.80
CA GLN A 179 7.26 6.10 -18.21
C GLN A 179 6.14 6.76 -19.01
N LYS A 180 4.91 6.79 -18.49
CA LYS A 180 3.78 7.47 -19.14
C LYS A 180 4.03 8.97 -19.29
N GLU A 181 4.53 9.62 -18.25
CA GLU A 181 4.82 11.07 -18.27
C GLU A 181 5.93 11.41 -19.28
N ILE A 182 7.04 10.65 -19.28
CA ILE A 182 8.12 10.79 -20.27
C ILE A 182 7.59 10.61 -21.70
N ASN A 183 6.69 9.63 -21.93
CA ASN A 183 6.14 9.38 -23.26
C ASN A 183 5.23 10.52 -23.72
N MET A 184 4.38 11.07 -22.84
CA MET A 184 3.55 12.22 -23.14
C MET A 184 4.39 13.46 -23.48
N GLU A 185 5.45 13.71 -22.70
CA GLU A 185 6.34 14.83 -22.91
C GLU A 185 7.08 14.71 -24.26
N LYS A 186 7.61 13.52 -24.58
CA LYS A 186 8.20 13.21 -25.90
C LYS A 186 7.23 13.46 -27.05
N LEU A 187 5.96 13.10 -26.87
CA LEU A 187 4.91 13.30 -27.88
C LEU A 187 4.61 14.79 -28.06
N SER A 188 4.55 15.56 -26.97
CA SER A 188 4.37 17.02 -27.02
C SER A 188 5.54 17.72 -27.75
N ILE A 189 6.79 17.32 -27.47
CA ILE A 189 7.99 17.83 -28.14
C ILE A 189 7.95 17.49 -29.63
N ARG A 190 7.59 16.24 -29.97
CA ARG A 190 7.48 15.80 -31.37
C ARG A 190 6.45 16.62 -32.14
N ASN A 191 5.28 16.87 -31.55
CA ASN A 191 4.23 17.68 -32.14
C ASN A 191 4.67 19.14 -32.33
N ARG A 192 5.40 19.72 -31.37
CA ARG A 192 5.98 21.07 -31.51
C ARG A 192 7.01 21.13 -32.64
N LEU A 193 7.90 20.15 -32.72
CA LEU A 193 8.89 20.06 -33.80
C LEU A 193 8.24 19.86 -35.17
N GLN A 194 7.14 19.11 -35.23
CA GLN A 194 6.39 18.91 -36.47
C GLN A 194 5.71 20.22 -36.92
N LYS A 195 5.09 20.98 -36.01
CA LYS A 195 4.55 22.32 -36.32
C LYS A 195 5.61 23.30 -36.83
N VAL A 196 6.82 23.25 -36.27
CA VAL A 196 7.97 24.06 -36.75
C VAL A 196 8.41 23.62 -38.15
N LYS A 197 8.45 22.31 -38.42
CA LYS A 197 8.82 21.75 -39.74
C LYS A 197 7.76 22.00 -40.81
N GLU A 198 6.49 22.05 -40.44
CA GLU A 198 5.36 22.33 -41.33
C GLU A 198 5.24 23.82 -41.72
N GLY A 199 6.15 24.67 -41.24
CA GLY A 199 6.28 26.03 -41.78
C GLY A 199 5.07 26.92 -41.50
N ILE A 200 4.41 26.77 -40.35
CA ILE A 200 3.49 27.79 -39.88
C ILE A 200 4.35 29.00 -39.48
N ASN A 201 4.47 29.95 -40.41
CA ASN A 201 4.93 31.30 -40.13
C ASN A 201 4.11 31.82 -38.96
N TYR A 202 4.75 31.99 -37.80
CA TYR A 202 4.24 32.95 -36.82
C TYR A 202 4.39 34.32 -37.47
N THR A 203 3.30 34.85 -38.02
CA THR A 203 3.20 36.28 -38.24
C THR A 203 3.32 36.96 -36.88
N SER A 204 4.27 37.87 -36.80
CA SER A 204 4.69 38.65 -35.64
C SER A 204 3.63 39.66 -35.19
N GLU A 205 2.39 39.24 -34.96
CA GLU A 205 1.31 40.11 -34.46
C GLU A 205 0.69 39.65 -33.11
N ASP A 206 1.02 38.46 -32.60
CA ASP A 206 0.49 38.01 -31.28
C ASP A 206 1.43 38.32 -30.09
N ILE A 207 2.37 39.25 -30.27
CA ILE A 207 3.14 39.85 -29.17
C ILE A 207 2.81 41.34 -29.12
N SER A 208 1.61 41.65 -28.64
CA SER A 208 1.27 42.93 -28.01
C SER A 208 0.12 42.74 -27.04
#